data_AF-A0A7W0UI17-F1
#
_entry.id   AF-A0A7W0UI17-F1
#
_cell.length_a   1.000
_cell.length_b   1.000
_cell.length_c   1.000
_cell.angle_alpha   90.00
_cell.angle_beta   90.00
_cell.angle_gamma   90.00
#
_symmetry.space_group_name_H-M   'P 1'
#
loop_
_entity.id
_entity.type
_entity.pdbx_description
1 polymer ?
#
loop_
_entity_poly.entity_id
_entity_poly.type
_entity_poly.pdbx_seq_one_letter_code
_entity_poly.pdbx_strand_id
1 'polypeptide(L)' 'HLPQIAMESGARLVILNAEPTPYDGIADAVLRDPLSEVLPELAEAV' A
#
# COMPACT_ATOMS: atom_id res chain seq x y z
N HIS A 1 13.05 -8.82 0.54
CA HIS A 1 12.36 -7.55 0.81
C HIS A 1 11.98 -6.86 -0.50
N LEU A 2 10.80 -7.15 -1.06
CA LEU A 2 10.37 -6.51 -2.31
C LEU A 2 9.99 -5.02 -2.14
N PRO A 3 9.23 -4.61 -1.09
CA PRO A 3 8.89 -3.20 -0.90
C PRO A 3 10.14 -2.32 -0.74
N GLN A 4 11.15 -2.84 -0.06
CA GLN A 4 12.41 -2.16 0.20
C GLN A 4 13.21 -1.91 -1.08
N ILE A 5 13.33 -2.93 -1.95
CA ILE A 5 13.97 -2.79 -3.27
C ILE A 5 13.25 -1.75 -4.15
N ALA A 6 11.91 -1.73 -4.10
CA ALA A 6 11.12 -0.76 -4.87
C ALA A 6 11.37 0.68 -4.38
N MET A 7 11.38 0.90 -3.06
CA MET A 7 11.67 2.21 -2.48
C MET A 7 13.11 2.66 -2.74
N GLU A 8 14.09 1.75 -2.67
CA GLU A 8 15.48 2.02 -3.05
C GLU A 8 15.60 2.45 -4.52
N SER A 9 14.66 2.02 -5.37
CA SER A 9 14.54 2.44 -6.77
C SER A 9 13.73 3.72 -6.98
N GLY A 10 13.31 4.40 -5.90
CA GLY A 10 12.56 5.66 -5.94
C GLY A 10 11.04 5.51 -6.08
N ALA A 11 10.49 4.31 -5.86
CA ALA A 11 9.04 4.10 -5.87
C ALA A 11 8.38 4.70 -4.61
N ARG A 12 7.12 5.13 -4.75
CA ARG A 12 6.21 5.40 -3.62
C ARG A 12 5.59 4.10 -3.13
N LEU A 13 5.43 3.97 -1.82
CA LEU A 13 4.86 2.79 -1.17
C LEU A 13 3.48 3.11 -0.60
N VAL A 14 2.46 2.43 -1.11
CA VAL A 14 1.11 2.43 -0.54
C VAL A 14 0.78 1.03 -0.06
N ILE A 15 0.27 0.90 1.17
CA ILE A 15 -0.08 -0.38 1.78
C ILE A 15 -1.60 -0.44 1.92
N LEU A 16 -2.22 -1.44 1.32
CA LEU A 16 -3.62 -1.79 1.54
C LEU A 16 -3.64 -3.13 2.26
N ASN A 17 -3.85 -3.11 3.57
CA ASN A 17 -3.93 -4.33 4.36
C ASN A 17 -4.69 -4.10 5.67
N ALA A 18 -5.60 -5.02 6.02
CA ALA A 18 -6.40 -4.93 7.24
C ALA A 18 -5.53 -4.99 8.50
N GLU A 19 -4.44 -5.77 8.46
CA GLU A 19 -3.54 -5.96 9.60
C GLU A 19 -2.25 -5.13 9.49
N PRO A 20 -1.66 -4.69 10.61
CA PRO A 20 -0.38 -3.99 10.60
C PRO A 20 0.73 -4.76 9.90
N THR A 21 1.61 -4.03 9.22
CA THR A 21 2.79 -4.61 8.57
C THR A 21 4.07 -3.96 9.13
N PRO A 22 5.23 -4.64 9.05
CA PRO A 22 6.50 -4.04 9.43
C PRO A 22 6.89 -2.79 8.62
N TYR A 23 6.21 -2.52 7.49
CA TYR A 23 6.54 -1.41 6.59
C TYR A 23 5.62 -0.20 6.76
N ASP A 24 4.64 -0.25 7.66
CA ASP A 24 3.67 0.84 7.83
C ASP A 24 4.35 2.17 8.16
N GLY A 25 5.44 2.14 8.94
CA GLY A 25 6.19 3.33 9.32
C GLY A 25 7.00 3.98 8.21
N ILE A 26 7.11 3.33 7.04
CA ILE A 26 7.85 3.85 5.88
C ILE A 26 6.98 3.95 4.62
N ALA A 27 5.67 3.71 4.73
CA ALA A 27 4.73 3.87 3.63
C ALA A 27 4.25 5.32 3.50
N ASP A 28 4.02 5.77 2.27
CA ASP A 28 3.42 7.08 1.96
C ASP A 28 1.93 7.13 2.33
N ALA A 29 1.25 5.98 2.25
CA ALA A 29 -0.14 5.82 2.68
C ALA A 29 -0.41 4.39 3.15
N VAL A 30 -1.29 4.26 4.15
CA VAL A 30 -1.75 2.97 4.69
C VAL A 30 -3.27 2.99 4.79
N LEU A 31 -3.94 2.10 4.04
CA LEU A 31 -5.38 1.92 4.05
C LEU A 31 -5.73 0.62 4.78
N ARG A 32 -6.72 0.70 5.68
CA ARG A 32 -7.14 -0.41 6.55
C ARG A 32 -8.52 -0.96 6.22
N ASP A 33 -9.24 -0.30 5.33
CA ASP A 33 -10.57 -0.69 4.91
C ASP A 33 -10.54 -2.03 4.14
N PRO A 34 -11.68 -2.76 4.10
CA PRO A 34 -11.76 -4.02 3.38
C PRO A 34 -11.34 -3.87 1.90
N LEU A 35 -10.42 -4.73 1.46
CA LEU A 35 -9.93 -4.69 0.07
C LEU A 35 -11.05 -4.87 -0.96
N SER A 36 -12.11 -5.62 -0.61
CA SER A 36 -13.30 -5.79 -1.46
C SER A 36 -14.05 -4.49 -1.74
N GLU A 37 -13.89 -3.48 -0.89
CA GLU A 37 -14.53 -2.17 -1.03
C GLU A 37 -13.59 -1.19 -1.74
N VAL A 38 -12.31 -1.14 -1.34
CA VAL A 38 -11.35 -0.15 -1.85
C VAL A 38 -10.80 -0.49 -3.23
N LEU A 39 -10.54 -1.76 -3.53
CA LEU A 39 -9.88 -2.13 -4.80
C LEU A 39 -10.72 -1.79 -6.04
N PRO A 40 -12.05 -2.03 -6.06
CA PRO A 40 -12.90 -1.60 -7.18
C PRO A 40 -12.83 -0.08 -7.41
N GLU A 41 -12.96 0.73 -6.36
CA GLU A 41 -12.91 2.20 -6.46
C GLU A 41 -11.56 2.69 -6.99
N LEU A 42 -10.46 2.10 -6.50
CA LEU A 42 -9.12 2.46 -6.94
C LEU A 42 -8.87 2.08 -8.41
N ALA A 43 -9.39 0.94 -8.86
CA ALA A 43 -9.24 0.47 -10.24
C ALA A 43 -10.00 1.35 -11.24
N GLU A 44 -11.10 1.98 -10.82
CA GLU A 44 -11.85 2.94 -11.64
C GLU A 44 -11.23 4.34 -11.64
N ALA A 45 -10.42 4.67 -10.63
CA ALA A 45 -9.81 6.00 -10.47
C ALA A 45 -8.53 6.24 -11.30
N VAL A 46 -8.02 5.21 -12.00
CA VAL A 46 -6.81 5.24 -12.84
C VAL A 46 -7.14 5.07 -14.33
#